data_AF-A0A924RMQ4-F1
#
_entry.id   AF-A0A924RMQ4-F1
#
_cell.length_a   1.000
_cell.length_b   1.000
_cell.length_c   1.000
_cell.angle_alpha   90.00
_cell.angle_beta   90.00
_cell.angle_gamma   90.00
#
_symmetry.space_group_name_H-M   'P 1'
#
loop_
_entity.id
_entity.type
_entity.pdbx_description
1 polymer ?
#
loop_
_entity_poly.entity_id
_entity_poly.type
_entity_poly.pdbx_seq_one_letter_code
_entity_poly.pdbx_strand_id
1 'polypeptide(L)'
;MTVDPSRPHAHLIAQGALSDPEAAAWYNRGIADARAHLLTPEQAAQQLEASASTVRRLARSGSIGFIRLRRNDVAESDSLLRFRQSHIDDYLAANESAPEVEQVKAPRRAQPMTDLQRRYPHLAPRSQVAAK
;
A
#
# COMPACT_ATOMS: atom_id res chain seq x y z
N MET A 1 45.57 -28.69 6.30
CA MET A 1 44.20 -28.17 6.15
C MET A 1 44.21 -26.79 6.78
N THR A 2 44.24 -25.72 6.00
CA THR A 2 44.43 -24.35 6.50
C THR A 2 43.08 -23.64 6.41
N VAL A 3 42.50 -23.31 7.56
CA VAL A 3 41.18 -22.65 7.66
C VAL A 3 41.39 -21.15 7.42
N ASP A 4 40.69 -20.61 6.41
CA ASP A 4 40.67 -19.18 6.09
C ASP A 4 39.89 -18.39 7.17
N PRO A 5 40.53 -17.45 7.90
CA PRO A 5 39.92 -16.71 9.00
C PRO A 5 39.04 -15.54 8.56
N SER A 6 38.84 -15.30 7.25
CA SER A 6 38.05 -14.17 6.76
C SER A 6 36.53 -14.36 6.85
N ARG A 7 36.03 -15.56 7.22
CA ARG A 7 34.58 -15.85 7.36
C ARG A 7 34.18 -16.70 8.60
N PRO A 8 34.53 -16.36 9.86
CA PRO A 8 34.38 -17.34 10.95
C PRO A 8 33.01 -17.37 11.65
N HIS A 9 32.22 -16.28 11.66
CA HIS A 9 31.22 -16.16 12.74
C HIS A 9 29.78 -16.52 12.37
N ALA A 10 29.29 -16.15 11.19
CA ALA A 10 27.87 -16.35 10.86
C ALA A 10 27.53 -17.81 10.51
N HIS A 11 28.51 -18.59 10.03
CA HIS A 11 28.26 -19.96 9.56
C HIS A 11 28.30 -21.01 10.67
N LEU A 12 29.04 -20.76 11.76
CA LEU A 12 29.14 -21.70 12.89
C LEU A 12 27.91 -21.67 13.81
N ILE A 13 27.19 -20.55 13.88
CA ILE A 13 25.93 -20.45 14.65
C ILE A 13 24.82 -21.29 14.00
N ALA A 14 24.81 -21.39 12.67
CA ALA A 14 23.77 -22.11 11.93
C ALA A 14 23.90 -23.63 11.95
N GLN A 15 25.11 -24.19 12.11
CA GLN A 15 25.30 -25.66 12.15
C GLN A 15 25.11 -26.25 13.56
N GLY A 16 25.44 -25.53 14.63
CA GLY A 16 25.15 -25.97 16.01
C GLY A 16 23.67 -25.88 16.38
N ALA A 17 22.92 -24.93 15.81
CA ALA A 17 21.49 -24.74 16.06
C ALA A 17 20.57 -25.79 15.44
N LEU A 18 21.08 -26.70 14.59
CA LEU A 18 20.29 -27.78 13.99
C LEU A 18 20.17 -29.02 14.89
N SER A 19 20.94 -29.10 15.98
CA SER A 19 20.90 -30.22 16.93
C SER A 19 20.14 -29.91 18.23
N ASP A 20 19.80 -28.64 18.45
CA ASP A 20 19.07 -28.16 19.62
C ASP A 20 17.72 -27.58 19.21
N PRO A 21 16.60 -28.29 19.47
CA PRO A 21 15.27 -27.82 19.10
C PRO A 21 14.88 -26.52 19.82
N GLU A 22 15.46 -26.22 20.98
CA GLU A 22 15.19 -25.00 21.75
C GLU A 22 15.87 -23.79 21.11
N ALA A 23 17.13 -23.94 20.67
CA ALA A 23 17.85 -22.92 19.91
C ALA A 23 17.17 -22.60 18.57
N ALA A 24 16.70 -23.64 17.86
CA ALA A 24 15.91 -23.48 16.64
C ALA A 24 14.59 -22.74 16.92
N ALA A 25 13.90 -23.06 18.02
CA ALA A 25 12.67 -22.38 18.41
C ALA A 25 12.92 -20.90 18.75
N TRP A 26 14.01 -20.56 19.44
CA TRP A 26 14.36 -19.18 19.77
C TRP A 26 14.68 -18.36 18.51
N TYR A 27 15.48 -18.92 17.59
CA TYR A 27 15.78 -18.29 16.30
C TYR A 27 14.53 -18.10 15.44
N ASN A 28 13.68 -19.12 15.35
CA ASN A 28 12.42 -19.05 14.60
C ASN A 28 11.44 -18.05 15.23
N ARG A 29 11.39 -17.95 16.56
CA ARG A 29 10.58 -16.95 17.27
C ARG A 29 11.09 -15.53 16.99
N GLY A 30 12.40 -15.29 16.98
CA GLY A 30 12.97 -14.00 16.59
C GLY A 30 12.67 -13.60 15.15
N ILE A 31 12.73 -14.56 14.21
CA ILE A 31 12.32 -14.32 12.82
C ILE A 31 10.82 -14.07 12.71
N ALA A 32 10.00 -14.82 13.47
CA ALA A 32 8.56 -14.64 13.50
C ALA A 32 8.17 -13.27 14.07
N ASP A 33 8.80 -12.82 15.16
CA ASP A 33 8.58 -11.48 15.74
C ASP A 33 9.00 -10.38 14.76
N ALA A 34 10.16 -10.51 14.10
CA ALA A 34 10.58 -9.56 13.06
C ALA A 34 9.57 -9.49 11.89
N ARG A 35 8.91 -10.61 11.57
CA ARG A 35 7.82 -10.66 10.58
C ARG A 35 6.50 -10.14 11.14
N ALA A 36 6.23 -10.29 12.43
CA ALA A 36 5.03 -9.78 13.10
C ALA A 36 4.96 -8.24 13.07
N HIS A 37 6.12 -7.58 12.95
CA HIS A 37 6.19 -6.13 12.74
C HIS A 37 5.85 -5.68 11.30
N LEU A 38 5.49 -6.62 10.41
CA LEU A 38 5.05 -6.32 9.05
C LEU A 38 3.55 -6.56 8.90
N LEU A 39 2.84 -5.54 8.43
CA LEU A 39 1.41 -5.57 8.19
C LEU A 39 1.09 -6.22 6.85
N THR A 40 0.05 -7.04 6.80
CA THR A 40 -0.57 -7.48 5.54
C THR A 40 -1.34 -6.33 4.88
N PRO A 41 -1.72 -6.43 3.59
CA PRO A 41 -2.58 -5.43 2.96
C PRO A 41 -3.90 -5.21 3.70
N GLU A 42 -4.44 -6.26 4.32
CA GLU A 42 -5.69 -6.22 5.08
C GLU A 42 -5.52 -5.47 6.41
N GLN A 43 -4.41 -5.70 7.12
CA GLN A 43 -4.08 -4.96 8.35
C GLN A 43 -3.77 -3.49 8.07
N ALA A 44 -2.99 -3.20 7.02
CA ALA A 44 -2.72 -1.84 6.58
C ALA A 44 -4.02 -1.12 6.15
N ALA A 45 -4.93 -1.84 5.49
CA ALA A 45 -6.23 -1.30 5.09
C ALA A 45 -7.11 -0.92 6.29
N GLN A 46 -7.06 -1.71 7.37
CA GLN A 46 -7.76 -1.38 8.61
C GLN A 46 -7.25 -0.08 9.24
N GLN A 47 -5.94 0.17 9.21
CA GLN A 47 -5.36 1.40 9.75
C GLN A 47 -5.62 2.63 8.86
N LEU A 48 -5.63 2.44 7.55
CA LEU A 48 -5.90 3.51 6.57
C LEU A 48 -7.39 3.76 6.33
N GLU A 49 -8.28 3.07 7.08
CA GLU A 49 -9.73 3.07 6.89
C GLU A 49 -10.15 2.86 5.40
N ALA A 50 -9.41 1.99 4.72
CA ALA A 50 -9.52 1.75 3.28
C ALA A 50 -9.76 0.27 2.97
N SER A 51 -9.94 -0.07 1.69
CA SER A 51 -9.96 -1.46 1.26
C SER A 51 -8.55 -1.99 0.97
N ALA A 52 -8.32 -3.29 1.15
CA ALA A 52 -7.05 -3.95 0.78
C ALA A 52 -6.69 -3.74 -0.71
N SER A 53 -7.69 -3.65 -1.59
CA SER A 53 -7.48 -3.33 -3.00
C SER A 53 -6.97 -1.90 -3.22
N THR A 54 -7.46 -0.93 -2.43
CA THR A 54 -6.97 0.45 -2.41
C THR A 54 -5.53 0.51 -1.93
N VAL A 55 -5.19 -0.18 -0.83
CA VAL A 55 -3.81 -0.24 -0.33
C VAL A 55 -2.85 -0.84 -1.36
N ARG A 56 -3.24 -1.94 -2.03
CA ARG A 56 -2.45 -2.52 -3.13
C ARG A 56 -2.30 -1.58 -4.33
N ARG A 57 -3.27 -0.68 -4.57
CA ARG A 57 -3.17 0.33 -5.62
C ARG A 57 -2.20 1.44 -5.22
N LEU A 58 -2.29 1.94 -3.98
CA LEU A 58 -1.36 2.93 -3.41
C LEU A 58 0.09 2.41 -3.43
N ALA A 59 0.28 1.14 -3.10
CA ALA A 59 1.59 0.49 -3.16
C ALA A 59 2.13 0.45 -4.59
N ARG A 60 1.27 0.13 -5.58
CA ARG A 60 1.64 0.09 -6.99
C ARG A 60 1.92 1.48 -7.59
N SER A 61 1.25 2.52 -7.12
CA SER A 61 1.53 3.90 -7.52
C SER A 61 2.75 4.50 -6.83
N GLY A 62 3.37 3.79 -5.89
CA GLY A 62 4.50 4.28 -5.09
C GLY A 62 4.09 5.29 -4.01
N SER A 63 2.79 5.45 -3.75
CA SER A 63 2.26 6.37 -2.74
C SER A 63 2.53 5.88 -1.32
N ILE A 64 2.67 4.56 -1.14
CA ILE A 64 3.03 3.95 0.14
C ILE A 64 4.13 2.90 -0.08
N GLY A 65 5.14 2.90 0.79
CA GLY A 65 6.24 1.95 0.74
C GLY A 65 5.79 0.54 1.11
N PHE A 66 6.32 -0.47 0.42
CA PHE A 66 6.01 -1.88 0.70
C PHE A 66 7.26 -2.76 0.59
N ILE A 67 7.19 -3.93 1.22
CA ILE A 67 8.17 -5.00 1.13
C ILE A 67 7.50 -6.17 0.42
N ARG A 68 8.19 -6.73 -0.58
CA ARG A 68 7.74 -7.94 -1.25
C ARG A 68 8.50 -9.14 -0.70
N LEU A 69 7.80 -10.02 0.00
CA LEU A 69 8.33 -11.30 0.45
C LEU A 69 8.48 -12.27 -0.72
N ARG A 70 9.37 -13.26 -0.56
CA ARG A 70 9.48 -14.38 -1.51
C ARG A 70 8.38 -15.39 -1.22
N ARG A 71 7.99 -16.16 -2.23
CA ARG A 71 6.94 -17.18 -2.11
C ARG A 71 7.21 -18.21 -0.99
N ASN A 72 8.47 -18.51 -0.71
CA ASN A 72 8.85 -19.49 0.32
C ASN A 72 8.69 -18.95 1.75
N ASP A 73 8.51 -17.62 1.91
CA ASP A 73 8.45 -16.97 3.22
C ASP A 73 7.02 -16.78 3.73
N VAL A 74 6.01 -17.14 2.94
CA VAL A 74 4.59 -16.85 3.21
C VAL A 74 3.76 -18.10 2.98
N ALA A 75 2.73 -18.31 3.80
CA ALA A 75 1.76 -19.38 3.59
C ALA A 75 1.08 -19.24 2.21
N GLU A 76 0.72 -20.35 1.56
CA GLU A 76 0.25 -20.38 0.16
C GLU A 76 -0.92 -19.43 -0.17
N SER A 77 -1.72 -19.05 0.82
CA SER A 77 -2.89 -18.17 0.66
C SER A 77 -2.62 -16.70 0.97
N ASP A 78 -1.40 -16.36 1.41
CA ASP A 78 -1.10 -15.04 1.96
C ASP A 78 -0.45 -14.12 0.92
N SER A 79 -0.73 -12.81 1.03
CA SER A 79 -0.20 -11.81 0.13
C SER A 79 1.32 -11.67 0.28
N LEU A 80 2.07 -11.72 -0.81
CA LEU A 80 3.52 -11.45 -0.78
C LEU A 80 3.86 -10.00 -0.41
N LEU A 81 2.88 -9.09 -0.49
CA LEU A 81 3.04 -7.68 -0.12
C LEU A 81 2.91 -7.52 1.39
N ARG A 82 3.85 -6.78 1.97
CA ARG A 82 3.91 -6.41 3.37
C ARG A 82 4.22 -4.94 3.54
N PHE A 83 3.78 -4.35 4.64
CA PHE A 83 3.96 -2.94 4.95
C PHE A 83 4.62 -2.80 6.31
N ARG A 84 5.53 -1.82 6.47
CA ARG A 84 6.01 -1.42 7.79
C ARG A 84 5.02 -0.42 8.37
N GLN A 85 4.83 -0.45 9.68
CA GLN A 85 4.02 0.56 10.38
C GLN A 85 4.46 1.99 10.00
N SER A 86 5.77 2.24 10.00
CA SER A 86 6.32 3.55 9.63
C SER A 86 5.88 4.04 8.24
N HIS A 87 5.71 3.15 7.25
CA HIS A 87 5.24 3.57 5.93
C HIS A 87 3.76 3.97 5.94
N ILE A 88 2.96 3.35 6.82
CA ILE A 88 1.56 3.72 7.02
C ILE A 88 1.50 5.10 7.69
N ASP A 89 2.29 5.29 8.75
CA ASP A 89 2.36 6.55 9.49
C ASP A 89 2.84 7.70 8.59
N ASP A 90 3.90 7.48 7.80
CA ASP A 90 4.40 8.45 6.82
C ASP A 90 3.32 8.85 5.80
N TYR A 91 2.54 7.87 5.31
CA TYR A 91 1.44 8.13 4.40
C TYR A 91 0.32 8.93 5.07
N LEU A 92 -0.09 8.55 6.29
CA LEU A 92 -1.10 9.28 7.04
C LEU A 92 -0.66 10.72 7.31
N ALA A 93 0.56 10.94 7.80
CA ALA A 93 1.11 12.27 8.04
C ALA A 93 1.13 13.13 6.76
N ALA A 94 1.48 12.54 5.61
CA ALA A 94 1.48 13.24 4.33
C ALA A 94 0.05 13.61 3.85
N ASN A 95 -0.98 12.85 4.23
CA ASN A 95 -2.37 13.10 3.84
C ASN A 95 -3.15 13.90 4.89
N GLU A 96 -2.73 13.90 6.17
CA GLU A 96 -3.23 14.81 7.20
C GLU A 96 -2.70 16.23 7.02
N SER A 97 -1.49 16.38 6.47
CA SER A 97 -0.90 17.68 6.13
C SER A 97 -1.49 18.30 4.86
N ALA A 98 -2.29 17.55 4.10
CA ALA A 98 -3.14 18.15 3.09
C ALA A 98 -4.22 18.92 3.85
N PRO A 99 -4.31 20.26 3.71
CA PRO A 99 -5.33 21.02 4.42
C PRO A 99 -6.66 20.36 4.16
N GLU A 100 -7.36 20.07 5.26
CA GLU A 100 -8.75 19.64 5.25
C GLU A 100 -9.42 20.36 4.08
N VAL A 101 -9.80 19.62 3.04
CA VAL A 101 -10.85 20.10 2.17
C VAL A 101 -12.08 20.01 3.05
N GLU A 102 -12.19 20.97 3.97
CA GLU A 102 -13.44 21.52 4.47
C GLU A 102 -14.37 21.37 3.28
N GLN A 103 -15.35 20.47 3.43
CA GLN A 103 -16.36 20.28 2.42
C GLN A 103 -17.02 21.64 2.28
N VAL A 104 -16.47 22.46 1.37
CA VAL A 104 -17.15 23.58 0.77
C VAL A 104 -18.31 22.88 0.12
N LYS A 105 -19.42 22.86 0.86
CA LYS A 105 -20.79 22.71 0.38
C LYS A 105 -20.78 23.30 -1.02
N ALA A 106 -20.64 22.44 -2.02
CA ALA A 106 -20.35 22.89 -3.38
C ALA A 106 -21.41 23.94 -3.70
N PRO A 107 -21.04 25.19 -4.03
CA PRO A 107 -22.04 26.15 -4.45
C PRO A 107 -22.76 25.49 -5.62
N ARG A 108 -24.08 25.28 -5.47
CA ARG A 108 -24.96 24.85 -6.55
C ARG A 108 -24.55 25.69 -7.75
N ARG A 109 -23.87 25.10 -8.73
CA ARG A 109 -23.51 25.81 -9.96
C ARG A 109 -24.84 26.18 -10.58
N ALA A 110 -25.24 27.45 -10.41
CA ALA A 110 -26.24 28.05 -11.24
C ALA A 110 -25.72 27.86 -12.66
N GLN A 111 -26.35 26.98 -13.42
CA GLN A 111 -26.05 26.83 -14.83
C GLN A 111 -26.21 28.22 -15.45
N PRO A 112 -25.13 28.89 -15.92
CA PRO A 112 -25.34 30.06 -16.72
C PRO A 112 -26.00 29.56 -18.00
N MET A 113 -27.25 29.98 -18.26
CA MET A 113 -27.75 29.95 -19.64
C MET A 113 -26.68 30.61 -20.50
N THR A 114 -26.12 29.82 -21.41
CA THR A 114 -25.04 30.21 -22.31
C THR A 114 -25.33 31.60 -22.86
N ASP A 115 -24.45 32.56 -22.60
CA ASP A 115 -24.58 33.95 -23.07
C ASP A 115 -24.76 34.01 -24.60
N LEU A 116 -24.31 32.95 -25.30
CA LEU A 116 -24.56 32.69 -26.72
C LEU A 116 -26.06 32.54 -27.08
N GLN A 117 -26.87 31.86 -26.26
CA GLN A 117 -28.30 31.62 -26.53
C GLN A 117 -29.14 32.90 -26.39
N ARG A 118 -28.72 33.82 -25.51
CA ARG A 118 -29.36 35.14 -25.40
C ARG A 118 -29.01 36.04 -26.58
N ARG A 119 -27.76 36.00 -27.06
CA ARG A 119 -27.29 36.82 -28.17
C ARG A 119 -27.80 36.36 -29.54
N TYR A 120 -28.09 35.06 -29.69
CA TYR A 120 -28.52 34.48 -30.98
C TYR A 120 -29.73 33.54 -30.81
N PRO A 121 -30.95 34.07 -30.59
CA PRO A 121 -32.16 33.26 -30.36
C PRO A 121 -32.59 32.40 -31.56
N HIS A 122 -32.01 32.65 -32.75
CA HIS A 122 -32.27 31.89 -33.97
C HIS A 122 -31.32 30.69 -34.17
N LEU A 123 -30.28 30.55 -33.35
CA LEU A 123 -29.30 29.45 -33.42
C LEU A 123 -29.65 28.28 -32.48
N ALA A 124 -30.94 27.98 -32.31
CA ALA A 124 -31.35 26.75 -31.65
C ALA A 124 -30.83 25.53 -32.44
N PRO A 125 -30.24 24.52 -31.78
CA PRO A 125 -29.58 23.42 -32.46
C PRO A 125 -30.60 22.53 -33.18
N ARG A 126 -30.61 22.58 -34.52
CA ARG A 126 -31.16 21.51 -35.37
C ARG A 126 -30.23 20.31 -35.32
N SER A 127 -30.25 19.56 -34.22
CA SER A 127 -29.53 18.29 -34.12
C SER A 127 -30.42 17.21 -33.53
N GLN A 128 -31.44 16.83 -34.31
CA GLN A 128 -31.99 15.49 -34.26
C GLN A 128 -31.92 14.91 -35.68
N VAL A 129 -30.74 14.39 -36.03
CA VAL A 129 -30.61 13.42 -37.10
C VAL A 129 -30.62 12.05 -36.42
N ALA A 130 -31.76 11.37 -36.51
CA ALA A 130 -31.86 9.95 -36.23
C ALA A 130 -31.01 9.20 -37.25
N ALA A 131 -29.97 8.50 -36.79
CA ALA A 131 -29.25 7.51 -37.57
C ALA A 131 -29.65 6.12 -37.06
N LYS A 132 -30.64 5.56 -37.76
CA LYS A 132 -31.12 4.15 -37.86
C LYS A 132 -31.21 3.30 -36.60
#